data_AF-A0A371WMK6-F1
#
_entry.id   AF-A0A371WMK6-F1
#
_cell.length_a   1.000
_cell.length_b   1.000
_cell.length_c   1.000
_cell.angle_alpha   90.00
_cell.angle_beta   90.00
_cell.angle_gamma   90.00
#
_symmetry.space_group_name_H-M   'P 1'
#
loop_
_entity.id
_entity.type
_entity.pdbx_description
1 polymer ?
#
loop_
_entity_poly.entity_id
_entity_poly.type
_entity_poly.pdbx_seq_one_letter_code
_entity_poly.pdbx_strand_id
1 'polypeptide(L)'
;MGVHAMATFEVPGSGGQFFAKNTAGEPMVWLPTGVQLTLDFIAPTGPGADSRSVVGFKPTLTVTVLDRTPRKLGFSIKASTADSFYVQGQDAQGHQTNIAVFAGEFKNHPGMDIDLLANLCRAGDALKLLRVQQLLYDQEGNIFDQNSKPNLHKFGYMMCGAVAKGRAIELFGDVNVLDYTHPYHEPLGASRVSSRFDVKYRSEIITRVRNKIVALLTKGTPVRVGVLDSPVGMMPHQHKLIAWDAGGHTVVIVGCDKGGMNFMYVDPWFGGSKLTYAGGMMPPFECNSMGIFNAQLHGERKVGDDPVSVPNLIVQRWDTYGTFSWAAGNYLEVVAGPTI
;
A
#
# COMPACT_ATOMS: atom_id res chain seq x y z
N MET A 1 18.80 15.37 16.05
CA MET A 1 17.78 14.69 16.89
C MET A 1 17.20 15.74 17.81
N GLY A 2 15.96 16.15 17.60
CA GLY A 2 15.29 17.11 18.47
C GLY A 2 15.05 16.51 19.86
N VAL A 3 15.18 17.33 20.89
CA VAL A 3 14.80 16.92 22.25
C VAL A 3 13.27 16.93 22.29
N HIS A 4 12.64 15.77 22.47
CA HIS A 4 11.18 15.71 22.59
C HIS A 4 10.77 16.42 23.88
N ALA A 5 10.07 17.55 23.75
CA ALA A 5 9.57 18.32 24.89
C ALA A 5 8.37 17.65 25.58
N MET A 6 7.77 16.63 24.95
CA MET A 6 6.60 15.91 25.45
C MET A 6 6.78 14.40 25.29
N ALA A 7 6.16 13.64 26.17
CA ALA A 7 6.17 12.19 26.12
C ALA A 7 5.34 11.64 24.95
N THR A 8 5.85 10.62 24.26
CA THR A 8 5.25 10.07 23.04
C THR A 8 5.47 8.56 22.91
N PHE A 9 4.61 7.90 22.14
CA PHE A 9 4.79 6.51 21.73
C PHE A 9 5.37 6.47 20.31
N GLU A 10 6.37 5.62 20.10
CA GLU A 10 7.07 5.47 18.82
C GLU A 10 7.22 4.00 18.44
N VAL A 11 7.33 3.75 17.12
CA VAL A 11 7.73 2.44 16.61
C VAL A 11 9.25 2.32 16.70
N PRO A 12 9.81 1.27 17.33
CA PRO A 12 11.25 1.09 17.46
C PRO A 12 11.96 1.11 16.10
N GLY A 13 13.09 1.81 16.03
CA GLY A 13 13.90 1.89 14.80
C GLY A 13 13.30 2.70 13.66
N SER A 14 12.12 3.32 13.85
CA SER A 14 11.45 4.11 12.81
C SER A 14 12.08 5.50 12.56
N GLY A 15 13.03 5.91 13.41
CA GLY A 15 13.66 7.23 13.35
C GLY A 15 12.77 8.36 13.89
N GLY A 16 11.95 8.07 14.89
CA GLY A 16 11.04 9.04 15.51
C GLY A 16 9.69 9.16 14.81
N GLN A 17 9.25 8.12 14.08
CA GLN A 17 7.94 8.13 13.47
C GLN A 17 6.86 7.71 14.47
N PHE A 18 5.81 8.51 14.49
CA PHE A 18 4.66 8.31 15.34
C PHE A 18 3.67 7.35 14.69
N PHE A 19 2.87 6.74 15.55
CA PHE A 19 1.72 5.95 15.14
C PHE A 19 0.74 6.76 14.30
N ALA A 20 -0.01 6.04 13.46
CA ALA A 20 -1.13 6.65 12.76
C ALA A 20 -2.10 7.27 13.78
N LYS A 21 -2.72 8.40 13.45
CA LYS A 21 -3.74 9.03 14.32
C LYS A 21 -5.15 8.57 13.96
N ASN A 22 -6.02 8.36 14.94
CA ASN A 22 -7.45 8.16 14.69
C ASN A 22 -8.12 9.49 14.28
N THR A 23 -9.43 9.46 13.99
CA THR A 23 -10.20 10.66 13.60
C THR A 23 -10.27 11.73 14.70
N ALA A 24 -9.99 11.38 15.96
CA ALA A 24 -9.89 12.31 17.08
C ALA A 24 -8.45 12.88 17.25
N GLY A 25 -7.51 12.48 16.39
CA GLY A 25 -6.11 12.91 16.46
C GLY A 25 -5.26 12.13 17.47
N GLU A 26 -5.80 11.09 18.10
CA GLU A 26 -5.09 10.26 19.07
C GLU A 26 -4.22 9.22 18.35
N PRO A 27 -2.99 8.95 18.82
CA PRO A 27 -2.16 7.90 18.24
C PRO A 27 -2.84 6.53 18.42
N MET A 28 -2.74 5.69 17.39
CA MET A 28 -3.31 4.35 17.39
C MET A 28 -2.40 3.31 16.75
N VAL A 29 -2.42 2.10 17.30
CA VAL A 29 -1.69 0.96 16.76
C VAL A 29 -2.62 -0.22 16.52
N TRP A 30 -2.37 -0.93 15.43
CA TRP A 30 -3.02 -2.20 15.14
C TRP A 30 -2.24 -3.35 15.77
N LEU A 31 -2.95 -4.27 16.41
CA LEU A 31 -2.38 -5.43 17.08
C LEU A 31 -3.08 -6.73 16.64
N PRO A 32 -2.45 -7.58 15.81
CA PRO A 32 -3.02 -8.89 15.53
C PRO A 32 -3.21 -9.68 16.83
N THR A 33 -4.39 -10.26 17.03
CA THR A 33 -4.71 -11.01 18.25
C THR A 33 -3.72 -12.16 18.44
N GLY A 34 -3.23 -12.33 19.66
CA GLY A 34 -2.24 -13.36 19.99
C GLY A 34 -0.80 -13.03 19.60
N VAL A 35 -0.57 -11.94 18.86
CA VAL A 35 0.77 -11.50 18.46
C VAL A 35 1.30 -10.46 19.45
N GLN A 36 2.61 -10.51 19.69
CA GLN A 36 3.31 -9.56 20.54
C GLN A 36 3.93 -8.47 19.68
N LEU A 37 3.70 -7.21 20.05
CA LEU A 37 4.20 -6.03 19.34
C LEU A 37 5.10 -5.22 20.27
N THR A 38 6.29 -4.85 19.81
CA THR A 38 7.23 -4.03 20.59
C THR A 38 7.15 -2.55 20.20
N LEU A 39 7.07 -1.68 21.21
CA LEU A 39 6.92 -0.24 21.10
C LEU A 39 7.90 0.48 22.02
N ASP A 40 8.16 1.76 21.72
CA ASP A 40 8.98 2.63 22.56
C ASP A 40 8.11 3.76 23.16
N PHE A 41 8.29 4.03 24.45
CA PHE A 41 7.77 5.21 25.12
C PHE A 41 8.93 6.20 25.34
N ILE A 42 8.93 7.29 24.59
CA ILE A 42 9.94 8.35 24.63
C ILE A 42 9.45 9.46 25.55
N ALA A 43 10.24 9.84 26.54
CA ALA A 43 9.89 10.93 27.45
C ALA A 43 11.14 11.71 27.88
N PRO A 44 11.00 13.00 28.25
CA PRO A 44 12.08 13.77 28.84
C PRO A 44 12.69 13.05 30.04
N THR A 45 14.00 13.18 30.23
CA THR A 45 14.65 12.68 31.45
C THR A 45 14.20 13.53 32.63
N GLY A 46 13.67 12.88 33.67
CA GLY A 46 13.33 13.52 34.93
C GLY A 46 14.49 13.50 35.94
N PRO A 47 14.47 14.37 36.96
CA PRO A 47 15.38 14.27 38.09
C PRO A 47 15.01 13.06 38.97
N GLY A 48 15.98 12.24 39.35
CA GLY A 48 15.80 11.14 40.31
C GLY A 48 15.71 9.74 39.70
N ALA A 49 15.13 8.80 40.46
CA ALA A 49 14.91 7.42 40.03
C ALA A 49 13.87 7.37 38.90
N ASP A 50 14.05 6.45 37.94
CA ASP A 50 13.15 6.33 36.78
C ASP A 50 11.75 5.87 37.20
N SER A 51 10.83 6.83 37.32
CA SER A 51 9.42 6.62 37.66
C SER A 51 8.51 6.42 36.44
N ARG A 52 9.07 6.37 35.21
CA ARG A 52 8.26 6.19 34.01
C ARG A 52 7.58 4.83 34.02
N SER A 53 6.33 4.79 33.55
CA SER A 53 5.56 3.55 33.47
C SER A 53 4.73 3.48 32.21
N VAL A 54 4.41 2.26 31.80
CA VAL A 54 3.47 1.97 30.71
C VAL A 54 2.53 0.88 31.20
N VAL A 55 1.22 1.13 31.16
CA VAL A 55 0.20 0.25 31.70
C VAL A 55 -0.97 0.08 30.72
N GLY A 56 -1.58 -1.11 30.70
CA GLY A 56 -2.80 -1.40 29.95
C GLY A 56 -4.01 -1.41 30.87
N PHE A 57 -5.17 -0.97 30.39
CA PHE A 57 -6.38 -0.83 31.21
C PHE A 57 -7.32 -2.05 31.23
N LYS A 58 -6.99 -3.13 30.52
CA LYS A 58 -7.81 -4.36 30.51
C LYS A 58 -6.93 -5.60 30.74
N PRO A 59 -7.43 -6.62 31.45
CA PRO A 59 -6.67 -7.86 31.70
C PRO A 59 -6.37 -8.67 30.43
N THR A 60 -7.17 -8.48 29.38
CA THR A 60 -6.95 -9.13 28.07
C THR A 60 -5.86 -8.47 27.22
N LEU A 61 -5.26 -7.38 27.70
CA LEU A 61 -4.07 -6.75 27.12
C LEU A 61 -2.91 -6.85 28.10
N THR A 62 -1.91 -7.66 27.77
CA THR A 62 -0.66 -7.74 28.52
C THR A 62 0.29 -6.65 28.06
N VAL A 63 0.88 -5.91 29.01
CA VAL A 63 1.95 -4.95 28.78
C VAL A 63 3.19 -5.43 29.54
N THR A 64 4.30 -5.60 28.84
CA THR A 64 5.57 -6.06 29.42
C THR A 64 6.66 -5.06 29.11
N VAL A 65 7.26 -4.47 30.15
CA VAL A 65 8.45 -3.62 29.99
C VAL A 65 9.65 -4.49 29.62
N LEU A 66 10.37 -4.10 28.58
CA LEU A 66 11.51 -4.85 28.04
C LEU A 66 12.83 -4.22 28.44
N ASP A 67 12.97 -2.90 28.26
CA ASP A 67 14.20 -2.16 28.53
C ASP A 67 13.92 -0.73 28.98
N ARG A 68 14.92 -0.13 29.65
CA ARG A 68 14.89 1.26 30.11
C ARG A 68 16.23 1.92 29.81
N THR A 69 16.16 3.09 29.21
CA THR A 69 17.29 4.01 29.02
C THR A 69 16.91 5.41 29.52
N PRO A 70 17.85 6.34 29.74
CA PRO A 70 17.52 7.68 30.23
C PRO A 70 16.47 8.47 29.41
N ARG A 71 16.20 8.07 28.16
CA ARG A 71 15.26 8.76 27.25
C ARG A 71 14.09 7.90 26.77
N LYS A 72 14.18 6.59 26.95
CA LYS A 72 13.24 5.62 26.37
C LYS A 72 12.91 4.50 27.34
N LEU A 73 11.66 4.08 27.33
CA LEU A 73 11.18 2.84 27.94
C LEU A 73 10.65 1.94 26.80
N GLY A 74 11.37 0.87 26.51
CA GLY A 74 10.94 -0.15 25.54
C GLY A 74 9.95 -1.11 26.21
N PHE A 75 8.83 -1.38 25.56
CA PHE A 75 7.80 -2.29 26.07
C PHE A 75 7.17 -3.11 24.95
N SER A 76 6.43 -4.15 25.31
CA SER A 76 5.61 -4.90 24.37
C SER A 76 4.18 -5.02 24.83
N ILE A 77 3.29 -5.14 23.86
CA ILE A 77 1.86 -5.35 24.06
C ILE A 77 1.42 -6.65 23.39
N LYS A 78 0.50 -7.36 24.02
CA LYS A 78 -0.14 -8.55 23.45
C LYS A 78 -1.59 -8.63 23.91
N ALA A 79 -2.52 -8.74 22.98
CA ALA A 79 -3.94 -8.91 23.26
C ALA A 79 -4.35 -10.37 23.07
N SER A 80 -5.12 -10.92 24.00
CA SER A 80 -5.67 -12.28 23.89
C SER A 80 -7.02 -12.34 23.18
N THR A 81 -7.70 -11.21 23.04
CA THR A 81 -9.01 -11.09 22.39
C THR A 81 -9.07 -9.87 21.47
N ALA A 82 -9.91 -9.94 20.45
CA ALA A 82 -10.23 -8.78 19.61
C ALA A 82 -11.03 -7.76 20.42
N ASP A 83 -10.53 -6.53 20.54
CA ASP A 83 -11.16 -5.43 21.26
C ASP A 83 -10.40 -4.12 20.98
N SER A 84 -10.97 -3.00 21.43
CA SER A 84 -10.29 -1.72 21.56
C SER A 84 -9.77 -1.54 22.99
N PHE A 85 -8.52 -1.13 23.10
CA PHE A 85 -7.82 -0.89 24.35
C PHE A 85 -7.14 0.48 24.35
N TYR A 86 -6.68 0.88 25.53
CA TYR A 86 -5.74 1.97 25.70
C TYR A 86 -4.52 1.47 26.46
N VAL A 87 -3.36 1.99 26.07
CA VAL A 87 -2.11 1.91 26.84
C VAL A 87 -1.76 3.32 27.28
N GLN A 88 -1.56 3.50 28.58
CA GLN A 88 -1.14 4.76 29.17
C GLN A 88 0.34 4.73 29.47
N GLY A 89 1.05 5.75 29.00
CA GLY A 89 2.42 6.06 29.39
C GLY A 89 2.40 7.22 30.37
N GLN A 90 3.17 7.11 31.45
CA GLN A 90 3.40 8.18 32.41
C GLN A 90 4.87 8.56 32.41
N ASP A 91 5.17 9.85 32.21
CA ASP A 91 6.54 10.37 32.28
C ASP A 91 7.04 10.53 33.73
N ALA A 92 8.30 10.93 33.89
CA ALA A 92 8.92 11.06 35.21
C ALA A 92 8.34 12.22 36.05
N GLN A 93 7.66 13.17 35.39
CA GLN A 93 6.98 14.31 35.99
C GLN A 93 5.51 14.01 36.31
N GLY A 94 5.03 12.82 35.96
CA GLY A 94 3.65 12.39 36.19
C GLY A 94 2.67 12.77 35.08
N HIS A 95 3.13 13.36 33.96
CA HIS A 95 2.25 13.60 32.83
C HIS A 95 1.90 12.29 32.14
N GLN A 96 0.64 12.18 31.73
CA GLN A 96 0.09 10.98 31.12
C GLN A 96 -0.18 11.21 29.64
N THR A 97 0.07 10.19 28.83
CA THR A 97 -0.31 10.13 27.42
C THR A 97 -0.84 8.74 27.09
N ASN A 98 -1.76 8.65 26.14
CA ASN A 98 -2.42 7.40 25.78
C ASN A 98 -2.17 7.06 24.31
N ILE A 99 -2.11 5.77 24.02
CA ILE A 99 -2.22 5.23 22.67
C ILE A 99 -3.38 4.24 22.61
N ALA A 100 -4.23 4.40 21.59
CA ALA A 100 -5.29 3.45 21.31
C ALA A 100 -4.71 2.19 20.67
N VAL A 101 -5.13 1.02 21.12
CA VAL A 101 -4.73 -0.27 20.55
C VAL A 101 -5.97 -0.96 20.02
N PHE A 102 -5.99 -1.27 18.74
CA PHE A 102 -7.07 -2.01 18.11
C PHE A 102 -6.58 -3.43 17.83
N ALA A 103 -7.09 -4.39 18.60
CA ALA A 103 -6.76 -5.79 18.41
C ALA A 103 -7.85 -6.55 17.66
N GLY A 104 -7.43 -7.47 16.80
CA GLY A 104 -8.37 -8.24 15.98
C GLY A 104 -7.69 -9.25 15.07
N GLU A 105 -8.42 -9.72 14.07
CA GLU A 105 -7.91 -10.61 13.03
C GLU A 105 -7.80 -9.86 11.71
N PHE A 106 -6.62 -9.91 11.09
CA PHE A 106 -6.45 -9.40 9.73
C PHE A 106 -6.95 -10.43 8.73
N LYS A 107 -8.02 -10.07 8.01
CA LYS A 107 -8.58 -10.85 6.90
C LYS A 107 -8.19 -10.22 5.57
N ASN A 108 -8.18 -11.03 4.52
CA ASN A 108 -8.01 -10.52 3.17
C ASN A 108 -9.19 -9.64 2.79
N HIS A 109 -8.96 -8.68 1.90
CA HIS A 109 -10.04 -7.95 1.24
C HIS A 109 -11.04 -8.92 0.59
N PRO A 110 -12.36 -8.70 0.70
CA PRO A 110 -13.37 -9.55 0.07
C PRO A 110 -13.12 -9.76 -1.42
N GLY A 111 -13.14 -11.02 -1.87
CA GLY A 111 -12.85 -11.37 -3.26
C GLY A 111 -11.35 -11.47 -3.60
N MET A 112 -10.45 -11.28 -2.64
CA MET A 112 -9.01 -11.52 -2.80
C MET A 112 -8.57 -12.77 -2.03
N ASP A 113 -8.04 -13.76 -2.74
CA ASP A 113 -7.45 -14.95 -2.14
C ASP A 113 -6.02 -14.69 -1.67
N ILE A 114 -5.31 -13.77 -2.34
CA ILE A 114 -4.00 -13.27 -1.95
C ILE A 114 -4.12 -11.80 -1.62
N ASP A 115 -3.70 -11.42 -0.42
CA ASP A 115 -3.65 -10.04 0.05
C ASP A 115 -2.35 -9.82 0.83
N LEU A 116 -1.37 -9.22 0.17
CA LEU A 116 -0.06 -9.01 0.76
C LEU A 116 -0.09 -7.98 1.89
N LEU A 117 -1.01 -7.01 1.87
CA LEU A 117 -1.16 -6.04 2.95
C LEU A 117 -1.70 -6.71 4.22
N ALA A 118 -2.75 -7.52 4.09
CA ALA A 118 -3.26 -8.32 5.20
C ALA A 118 -2.21 -9.31 5.72
N ASN A 119 -1.44 -9.96 4.83
CA ASN A 119 -0.34 -10.85 5.21
C ASN A 119 0.74 -10.15 6.04
N LEU A 120 1.19 -8.95 5.62
CA LEU A 120 2.17 -8.17 6.37
C LEU A 120 1.66 -7.85 7.78
N CYS A 121 0.39 -7.49 7.89
CA CYS A 121 -0.20 -7.15 9.16
C CYS A 121 -0.31 -8.37 10.08
N ARG A 122 -0.71 -9.54 9.57
CA ARG A 122 -0.75 -10.79 10.34
C ARG A 122 0.60 -11.18 10.95
N ALA A 123 1.71 -10.84 10.29
CA ALA A 123 3.05 -11.16 10.78
C ALA A 123 3.45 -10.37 12.05
N GLY A 124 2.78 -9.25 12.35
CA GLY A 124 2.99 -8.49 13.59
C GLY A 124 4.27 -7.66 13.66
N ASP A 125 4.89 -7.33 12.54
CA ASP A 125 6.01 -6.39 12.50
C ASP A 125 5.49 -4.95 12.66
N ALA A 126 5.92 -4.26 13.72
CA ALA A 126 5.42 -2.94 14.08
C ALA A 126 5.66 -1.87 13.01
N LEU A 127 6.81 -1.92 12.33
CA LEU A 127 7.13 -0.95 11.28
C LEU A 127 6.26 -1.20 10.06
N LYS A 128 6.10 -2.46 9.65
CA LYS A 128 5.22 -2.83 8.53
C LYS A 128 3.77 -2.50 8.83
N LEU A 129 3.28 -2.79 10.04
CA LEU A 129 1.94 -2.39 10.49
C LEU A 129 1.75 -0.88 10.38
N LEU A 130 2.71 -0.08 10.88
CA LEU A 130 2.66 1.37 10.77
C LEU A 130 2.61 1.83 9.31
N ARG A 131 3.45 1.26 8.42
CA ARG A 131 3.46 1.61 7.00
C ARG A 131 2.14 1.32 6.32
N VAL A 132 1.55 0.16 6.61
CA VAL A 132 0.25 -0.22 6.07
C VAL A 132 -0.84 0.70 6.63
N GLN A 133 -0.82 1.04 7.92
CA GLN A 133 -1.74 2.03 8.49
C GLN A 133 -1.60 3.42 7.84
N GLN A 134 -0.38 3.91 7.62
CA GLN A 134 -0.13 5.21 6.97
C GLN A 134 -0.65 5.26 5.53
N LEU A 135 -0.49 4.17 4.79
CA LEU A 135 -1.09 4.00 3.45
C LEU A 135 -2.62 4.06 3.54
N LEU A 136 -3.20 3.28 4.44
CA LEU A 136 -4.64 3.02 4.51
C LEU A 136 -5.45 4.20 5.07
N TYR A 137 -4.88 4.99 5.98
CA TYR A 137 -5.51 6.18 6.55
C TYR A 137 -5.16 7.49 5.83
N ASP A 138 -4.51 7.41 4.67
CA ASP A 138 -4.17 8.59 3.87
C ASP A 138 -3.44 9.70 4.67
N GLN A 139 -2.57 9.30 5.61
CA GLN A 139 -1.98 10.25 6.56
C GLN A 139 -0.78 11.00 5.97
N GLU A 140 -0.43 12.12 6.59
CA GLU A 140 0.87 12.76 6.37
C GLU A 140 1.98 11.74 6.67
N GLY A 141 2.57 11.18 5.60
CA GLY A 141 3.48 10.04 5.70
C GLY A 141 3.02 8.75 5.03
N ASN A 142 1.91 8.75 4.28
CA ASN A 142 1.61 7.69 3.31
C ASN A 142 2.86 7.44 2.45
N ILE A 143 3.49 6.28 2.67
CA ILE A 143 4.78 6.00 2.06
C ILE A 143 4.70 5.88 0.55
N PHE A 144 3.52 5.62 -0.01
CA PHE A 144 3.33 5.53 -1.46
C PHE A 144 2.91 6.85 -2.10
N ASP A 145 2.43 7.86 -1.35
CA ASP A 145 2.08 9.16 -1.93
C ASP A 145 3.34 9.84 -2.49
N GLN A 146 3.44 9.91 -3.82
CA GLN A 146 4.59 10.48 -4.50
C GLN A 146 4.79 11.98 -4.20
N ASN A 147 3.74 12.68 -3.82
CA ASN A 147 3.76 14.11 -3.52
C ASN A 147 4.04 14.40 -2.03
N SER A 148 4.15 13.35 -1.19
CA SER A 148 4.53 13.52 0.20
C SER A 148 5.96 14.08 0.30
N LYS A 149 6.19 14.97 1.27
CA LYS A 149 7.52 15.59 1.51
C LYS A 149 8.66 14.54 1.57
N PRO A 150 8.52 13.38 2.26
CA PRO A 150 9.57 12.38 2.29
C PRO A 150 9.88 11.77 0.92
N ASN A 151 8.86 11.57 0.06
CA ASN A 151 9.06 11.01 -1.28
C ASN A 151 9.62 12.03 -2.25
N LEU A 152 9.18 13.29 -2.19
CA LEU A 152 9.77 14.38 -2.96
C LEU A 152 11.27 14.54 -2.66
N HIS A 153 11.66 14.47 -1.38
CA HIS A 153 13.07 14.53 -0.99
C HIS A 153 13.88 13.30 -1.44
N LYS A 154 13.29 12.09 -1.35
CA LYS A 154 14.00 10.82 -1.66
C LYS A 154 14.08 10.51 -3.15
N PHE A 155 13.04 10.83 -3.91
CA PHE A 155 12.89 10.40 -5.31
C PHE A 155 12.78 11.54 -6.31
N GLY A 156 12.37 12.75 -5.88
CA GLY A 156 12.09 13.88 -6.76
C GLY A 156 10.61 14.01 -7.15
N TYR A 157 10.30 15.03 -7.95
CA TYR A 157 8.94 15.35 -8.39
C TYR A 157 8.44 14.41 -9.50
N MET A 158 7.18 13.99 -9.44
CA MET A 158 6.50 13.20 -10.48
C MET A 158 7.13 11.82 -10.77
N MET A 159 7.72 11.19 -9.75
CA MET A 159 8.48 9.95 -9.90
C MET A 159 7.69 8.70 -9.48
N CYS A 160 6.46 8.54 -9.99
CA CYS A 160 5.56 7.42 -9.62
C CYS A 160 6.25 6.05 -9.70
N GLY A 161 7.01 5.79 -10.76
CA GLY A 161 7.71 4.51 -10.97
C GLY A 161 8.86 4.25 -9.99
N ALA A 162 9.53 5.31 -9.49
CA ALA A 162 10.58 5.21 -8.49
C ALA A 162 9.99 5.01 -7.09
N VAL A 163 8.91 5.74 -6.77
CA VAL A 163 8.17 5.60 -5.51
C VAL A 163 7.57 4.20 -5.41
N ALA A 164 6.84 3.74 -6.43
CA ALA A 164 6.29 2.40 -6.52
C ALA A 164 7.35 1.32 -6.25
N LYS A 165 8.52 1.41 -6.89
CA LYS A 165 9.62 0.46 -6.69
C LYS A 165 10.21 0.55 -5.29
N GLY A 166 10.69 1.73 -4.92
CA GLY A 166 11.48 1.92 -3.69
C GLY A 166 10.67 1.63 -2.44
N ARG A 167 9.38 1.97 -2.44
CA ARG A 167 8.49 1.78 -1.29
C ARG A 167 7.92 0.38 -1.23
N ALA A 168 7.70 -0.27 -2.38
CA ALA A 168 7.41 -1.71 -2.39
C ALA A 168 8.58 -2.53 -1.83
N ILE A 169 9.82 -2.23 -2.21
CA ILE A 169 11.01 -2.90 -1.65
C ILE A 169 11.11 -2.65 -0.14
N GLU A 170 10.89 -1.42 0.32
CA GLU A 170 10.93 -1.08 1.75
C GLU A 170 9.86 -1.87 2.56
N LEU A 171 8.67 -2.06 2.00
CA LEU A 171 7.55 -2.70 2.71
C LEU A 171 7.55 -4.23 2.60
N PHE A 172 7.84 -4.77 1.41
CA PHE A 172 7.73 -6.19 1.08
C PHE A 172 9.09 -6.90 0.93
N GLY A 173 10.20 -6.16 0.91
CA GLY A 173 11.56 -6.67 0.76
C GLY A 173 12.03 -6.83 -0.68
N ASP A 174 11.11 -7.04 -1.63
CA ASP A 174 11.42 -7.19 -3.05
C ASP A 174 10.23 -6.77 -3.93
N VAL A 175 10.47 -6.59 -5.23
CA VAL A 175 9.47 -6.33 -6.26
C VAL A 175 10.01 -6.81 -7.61
N ASN A 176 9.12 -7.24 -8.52
CA ASN A 176 9.58 -7.67 -9.85
C ASN A 176 10.32 -6.55 -10.62
N VAL A 177 11.19 -7.00 -11.54
CA VAL A 177 11.66 -6.15 -12.62
C VAL A 177 10.47 -5.78 -13.51
N LEU A 178 10.34 -4.48 -13.78
CA LEU A 178 9.34 -3.95 -14.70
C LEU A 178 10.01 -3.79 -16.06
N ASP A 179 9.50 -4.52 -17.04
CA ASP A 179 10.03 -4.51 -18.41
C ASP A 179 9.15 -3.64 -19.31
N TYR A 180 9.65 -2.45 -19.62
CA TYR A 180 9.02 -1.54 -20.59
C TYR A 180 9.39 -1.87 -22.05
N THR A 181 10.38 -2.73 -22.27
CA THR A 181 10.87 -3.05 -23.62
C THR A 181 9.96 -4.06 -24.32
N HIS A 182 9.15 -4.80 -23.57
CA HIS A 182 8.16 -5.74 -24.09
C HIS A 182 6.76 -5.41 -23.54
N PRO A 183 6.10 -4.34 -24.04
CA PRO A 183 4.74 -4.04 -23.62
C PRO A 183 3.78 -5.15 -24.07
N TYR A 184 2.63 -5.23 -23.41
CA TYR A 184 1.64 -6.28 -23.61
C TYR A 184 0.69 -6.00 -24.79
N HIS A 185 0.74 -4.80 -25.36
CA HIS A 185 -0.06 -4.43 -26.53
C HIS A 185 0.68 -4.77 -27.84
N GLU A 186 -0.08 -4.91 -28.93
CA GLU A 186 0.49 -5.10 -30.27
C GLU A 186 1.27 -3.84 -30.72
N PRO A 187 2.28 -3.99 -31.59
CA PRO A 187 3.03 -2.86 -32.12
C PRO A 187 2.12 -1.78 -32.75
N LEU A 188 2.36 -0.53 -32.39
CA LEU A 188 1.62 0.62 -32.93
C LEU A 188 2.30 1.21 -34.16
N GLY A 189 1.56 2.02 -34.93
CA GLY A 189 2.14 2.85 -35.99
C GLY A 189 3.10 3.93 -35.45
N ALA A 190 3.70 4.70 -36.36
CA ALA A 190 4.59 5.81 -36.01
C ALA A 190 3.84 7.12 -35.68
N SER A 191 2.51 7.14 -35.86
CA SER A 191 1.67 8.32 -35.59
C SER A 191 1.24 8.36 -34.13
N ARG A 192 0.91 9.56 -33.64
CA ARG A 192 0.28 9.73 -32.33
C ARG A 192 -0.97 8.87 -32.23
N VAL A 193 -1.20 8.28 -31.06
CA VAL A 193 -2.42 7.53 -30.78
C VAL A 193 -3.60 8.50 -30.81
N SER A 194 -4.54 8.23 -31.73
CA SER A 194 -5.72 9.06 -31.91
C SER A 194 -6.86 8.65 -30.99
N SER A 195 -6.89 7.36 -30.65
CA SER A 195 -7.92 6.73 -29.86
C SER A 195 -7.33 5.64 -28.97
N ARG A 196 -7.83 5.48 -27.75
CA ARG A 196 -7.48 4.33 -26.89
C ARG A 196 -7.77 2.99 -27.57
N PHE A 197 -8.78 2.96 -28.45
CA PHE A 197 -9.13 1.76 -29.20
C PHE A 197 -8.03 1.35 -30.19
N ASP A 198 -7.07 2.22 -30.52
CA ASP A 198 -5.91 1.89 -31.38
C ASP A 198 -4.95 0.92 -30.68
N VAL A 199 -4.96 0.87 -29.34
CA VAL A 199 -4.09 0.00 -28.54
C VAL A 199 -4.78 -1.35 -28.37
N LYS A 200 -4.27 -2.36 -29.09
CA LYS A 200 -4.85 -3.71 -29.18
C LYS A 200 -4.01 -4.76 -28.45
N TYR A 201 -4.63 -5.85 -28.04
CA TYR A 201 -4.01 -6.91 -27.24
C TYR A 201 -4.47 -8.29 -27.68
N ARG A 202 -3.59 -9.28 -27.53
CA ARG A 202 -3.92 -10.72 -27.69
C ARG A 202 -4.32 -11.31 -26.34
N SER A 203 -5.37 -12.14 -26.31
CA SER A 203 -5.82 -12.75 -25.05
C SER A 203 -4.79 -13.74 -24.49
N GLU A 204 -4.01 -14.39 -25.35
CA GLU A 204 -2.92 -15.29 -24.95
C GLU A 204 -1.80 -14.57 -24.16
N ILE A 205 -1.48 -13.34 -24.55
CA ILE A 205 -0.46 -12.51 -23.87
C ILE A 205 -0.99 -12.14 -22.49
N ILE A 206 -2.20 -11.62 -22.42
CA ILE A 206 -2.82 -11.20 -21.16
C ILE A 206 -3.05 -12.39 -20.21
N THR A 207 -3.36 -13.57 -20.74
CA THR A 207 -3.44 -14.80 -19.93
C THR A 207 -2.09 -15.13 -19.30
N ARG A 208 -0.99 -15.05 -20.05
CA ARG A 208 0.37 -15.25 -19.50
C ARG A 208 0.73 -14.20 -18.45
N VAL A 209 0.41 -12.93 -18.70
CA VAL A 209 0.60 -11.82 -17.75
C VAL A 209 -0.13 -12.11 -16.43
N ARG A 210 -1.42 -12.46 -16.50
CA ARG A 210 -2.23 -12.78 -15.32
C ARG A 210 -1.62 -13.92 -14.51
N ASN A 211 -1.28 -15.03 -15.17
CA ASN A 211 -0.65 -16.17 -14.53
C ASN A 211 0.68 -15.81 -13.87
N LYS A 212 1.50 -14.97 -14.53
CA LYS A 212 2.77 -14.48 -13.99
C LYS A 212 2.57 -13.60 -12.75
N ILE A 213 1.59 -12.70 -12.77
CA ILE A 213 1.24 -11.85 -11.62
C ILE A 213 0.80 -12.73 -10.44
N VAL A 214 -0.13 -13.66 -10.65
CA VAL A 214 -0.60 -14.59 -9.59
C VAL A 214 0.57 -15.39 -9.01
N ALA A 215 1.47 -15.90 -9.85
CA ALA A 215 2.63 -16.68 -9.41
C ALA A 215 3.61 -15.86 -8.55
N LEU A 216 3.80 -14.57 -8.85
CA LEU A 216 4.63 -13.66 -8.05
C LEU A 216 3.96 -13.33 -6.71
N LEU A 217 2.68 -12.99 -6.73
CA LEU A 217 1.91 -12.68 -5.52
C LEU A 217 1.84 -13.89 -4.57
N THR A 218 1.70 -15.10 -5.11
CA THR A 218 1.72 -16.36 -4.33
C THR A 218 3.02 -16.55 -3.56
N LYS A 219 4.14 -16.04 -4.09
CA LYS A 219 5.46 -16.06 -3.43
C LYS A 219 5.67 -14.92 -2.44
N GLY A 220 4.66 -14.07 -2.24
CA GLY A 220 4.79 -12.88 -1.40
C GLY A 220 5.44 -11.69 -2.10
N THR A 221 5.67 -11.75 -3.41
CA THR A 221 6.30 -10.67 -4.18
C THR A 221 5.25 -9.75 -4.79
N PRO A 222 5.17 -8.46 -4.39
CA PRO A 222 4.28 -7.50 -5.04
C PRO A 222 4.72 -7.27 -6.50
N VAL A 223 3.77 -6.88 -7.36
CA VAL A 223 4.04 -6.73 -8.80
C VAL A 223 3.89 -5.29 -9.26
N ARG A 224 5.01 -4.63 -9.55
CA ARG A 224 5.06 -3.34 -10.21
C ARG A 224 4.69 -3.48 -11.68
N VAL A 225 3.74 -2.67 -12.12
CA VAL A 225 3.23 -2.64 -13.49
C VAL A 225 3.19 -1.21 -14.03
N GLY A 226 3.49 -1.07 -15.32
CA GLY A 226 3.29 0.17 -16.06
C GLY A 226 1.86 0.19 -16.60
N VAL A 227 1.20 1.33 -16.43
CA VAL A 227 -0.19 1.52 -16.85
C VAL A 227 -0.33 2.77 -17.71
N LEU A 228 -1.36 2.83 -18.55
CA LEU A 228 -1.73 4.06 -19.26
C LEU A 228 -2.97 4.65 -18.61
N ASP A 229 -2.92 5.93 -18.24
CA ASP A 229 -4.09 6.67 -17.78
C ASP A 229 -4.84 7.29 -18.97
N SER A 230 -4.11 7.78 -19.97
CA SER A 230 -4.60 8.35 -21.22
C SER A 230 -3.61 8.11 -22.36
N PRO A 231 -3.86 7.12 -23.23
CA PRO A 231 -3.00 6.89 -24.39
C PRO A 231 -3.19 7.94 -25.50
N VAL A 232 -4.30 8.69 -25.49
CA VAL A 232 -4.63 9.63 -26.58
C VAL A 232 -3.61 10.78 -26.60
N GLY A 233 -3.01 11.00 -27.76
CA GLY A 233 -1.98 12.01 -27.99
C GLY A 233 -0.55 11.56 -27.70
N MET A 234 -0.36 10.39 -27.07
CA MET A 234 0.96 9.79 -26.86
C MET A 234 1.64 9.45 -28.20
N MET A 235 2.95 9.65 -28.26
CA MET A 235 3.77 9.24 -29.41
C MET A 235 4.36 7.85 -29.14
N PRO A 236 4.09 6.85 -29.99
CA PRO A 236 4.75 5.55 -29.87
C PRO A 236 6.26 5.66 -30.10
N HIS A 237 7.06 5.13 -29.17
CA HIS A 237 8.51 5.05 -29.29
C HIS A 237 8.87 3.64 -29.76
N GLN A 238 9.48 3.50 -30.94
CA GLN A 238 9.77 2.18 -31.53
C GLN A 238 8.54 1.25 -31.55
N HIS A 239 7.39 1.79 -31.95
CA HIS A 239 6.09 1.08 -32.00
C HIS A 239 5.50 0.70 -30.62
N LYS A 240 5.96 1.32 -29.53
CA LYS A 240 5.58 0.98 -28.15
C LYS A 240 5.08 2.21 -27.39
N LEU A 241 4.06 2.03 -26.55
CA LEU A 241 3.70 3.02 -25.53
C LEU A 241 4.50 2.75 -24.29
N ILE A 242 5.13 3.80 -23.77
CA ILE A 242 6.02 3.72 -22.63
C ILE A 242 5.33 4.40 -21.45
N ALA A 243 5.01 3.62 -20.42
CA ALA A 243 4.20 4.08 -19.29
C ALA A 243 4.91 5.04 -18.32
N TRP A 244 6.13 5.49 -18.60
CA TRP A 244 6.77 6.60 -17.88
C TRP A 244 6.67 7.95 -18.61
N ASP A 245 6.17 7.96 -19.85
CA ASP A 245 5.91 9.20 -20.60
C ASP A 245 4.55 9.82 -20.20
N ALA A 246 4.25 11.04 -20.65
CA ALA A 246 2.96 11.69 -20.43
C ALA A 246 1.82 10.81 -20.96
N GLY A 247 0.80 10.53 -20.13
CA GLY A 247 -0.25 9.55 -20.43
C GLY A 247 0.02 8.14 -19.84
N GLY A 248 1.17 7.98 -19.19
CA GLY A 248 1.58 6.78 -18.47
C GLY A 248 1.66 6.98 -16.97
N HIS A 249 1.59 5.87 -16.23
CA HIS A 249 1.74 5.82 -14.78
C HIS A 249 2.31 4.48 -14.33
N THR A 250 2.67 4.35 -13.04
CA THR A 250 3.17 3.09 -12.47
C THR A 250 2.48 2.81 -11.14
N VAL A 251 1.99 1.59 -10.96
CA VAL A 251 1.34 1.13 -9.72
C VAL A 251 1.94 -0.21 -9.25
N VAL A 252 1.57 -0.64 -8.05
CA VAL A 252 2.02 -1.91 -7.45
C VAL A 252 0.83 -2.79 -7.13
N ILE A 253 0.69 -3.93 -7.80
CA ILE A 253 -0.29 -4.95 -7.47
C ILE A 253 0.16 -5.68 -6.19
N VAL A 254 -0.74 -5.75 -5.21
CA VAL A 254 -0.51 -6.30 -3.85
C VAL A 254 -1.50 -7.40 -3.47
N GLY A 255 -2.43 -7.74 -4.35
CA GLY A 255 -3.36 -8.85 -4.11
C GLY A 255 -4.09 -9.29 -5.37
N CYS A 256 -4.68 -10.48 -5.32
CA CYS A 256 -5.50 -11.00 -6.40
C CYS A 256 -6.48 -12.08 -5.91
N ASP A 257 -7.51 -12.35 -6.71
CA ASP A 257 -8.29 -13.58 -6.58
C ASP A 257 -7.52 -14.78 -7.15
N LYS A 258 -7.98 -15.99 -6.82
CA LYS A 258 -7.36 -17.26 -7.23
C LYS A 258 -7.33 -17.43 -8.74
N GLY A 259 -8.29 -16.85 -9.46
CA GLY A 259 -8.36 -16.90 -10.92
C GLY A 259 -7.53 -15.83 -11.62
N GLY A 260 -6.93 -14.89 -10.89
CA GLY A 260 -6.25 -13.73 -11.47
C GLY A 260 -7.18 -12.92 -12.38
N MET A 261 -8.45 -12.80 -12.02
CA MET A 261 -9.45 -11.96 -12.69
C MET A 261 -9.52 -10.56 -12.08
N ASN A 262 -9.17 -10.42 -10.81
CA ASN A 262 -9.13 -9.18 -10.07
C ASN A 262 -7.76 -9.02 -9.42
N PHE A 263 -7.18 -7.82 -9.51
CA PHE A 263 -5.88 -7.51 -8.94
C PHE A 263 -5.98 -6.22 -8.12
N MET A 264 -5.85 -6.34 -6.81
CA MET A 264 -5.80 -5.18 -5.92
C MET A 264 -4.42 -4.52 -6.02
N TYR A 265 -4.38 -3.20 -6.16
CA TYR A 265 -3.14 -2.44 -6.33
C TYR A 265 -3.06 -1.20 -5.44
N VAL A 266 -1.84 -0.72 -5.24
CA VAL A 266 -1.48 0.54 -4.60
C VAL A 266 -1.03 1.54 -5.66
N ASP A 267 -1.60 2.74 -5.61
CA ASP A 267 -1.43 3.85 -6.52
C ASP A 267 -0.58 4.95 -5.86
N PRO A 268 0.63 5.25 -6.38
CA PRO A 268 1.46 6.34 -5.86
C PRO A 268 0.89 7.74 -6.08
N TRP A 269 -0.07 7.89 -7.01
CA TRP A 269 -0.78 9.14 -7.21
C TRP A 269 -1.94 9.24 -6.23
N PHE A 270 -1.77 10.05 -5.19
CA PHE A 270 -2.82 10.26 -4.20
C PHE A 270 -4.10 10.80 -4.84
N GLY A 271 -5.21 10.13 -4.58
CA GLY A 271 -6.51 10.42 -5.18
C GLY A 271 -6.66 9.91 -6.62
N GLY A 272 -5.68 9.21 -7.20
CA GLY A 272 -5.76 8.68 -8.58
C GLY A 272 -6.70 7.50 -8.69
N SER A 273 -6.68 6.67 -7.65
CA SER A 273 -7.54 5.51 -7.45
C SER A 273 -8.22 5.62 -6.09
N LYS A 274 -9.33 4.90 -5.90
CA LYS A 274 -10.05 4.90 -4.63
C LYS A 274 -10.60 3.51 -4.34
N LEU A 275 -10.36 2.97 -3.16
CA LEU A 275 -10.92 1.68 -2.77
C LEU A 275 -11.37 1.73 -1.31
N THR A 276 -12.61 1.31 -1.05
CA THR A 276 -13.04 0.99 0.32
C THR A 276 -12.41 -0.34 0.72
N TYR A 277 -11.22 -0.29 1.31
CA TYR A 277 -10.49 -1.48 1.69
C TYR A 277 -11.11 -2.10 2.94
N ALA A 278 -11.71 -3.27 2.74
CA ALA A 278 -12.31 -4.09 3.80
C ALA A 278 -11.39 -5.24 4.27
N GLY A 279 -10.09 -5.19 3.96
CA GLY A 279 -9.11 -6.07 4.58
C GLY A 279 -8.68 -5.52 5.95
N GLY A 280 -8.31 -6.40 6.86
CA GLY A 280 -7.85 -6.01 8.20
C GLY A 280 -8.90 -6.01 9.31
N MET A 281 -8.64 -5.25 10.38
CA MET A 281 -9.33 -5.38 11.68
C MET A 281 -10.35 -4.28 11.99
N MET A 282 -10.27 -3.15 11.28
CA MET A 282 -11.15 -2.01 11.49
C MET A 282 -12.31 -2.05 10.48
N PRO A 283 -13.41 -1.30 10.73
CA PRO A 283 -14.44 -1.10 9.72
C PRO A 283 -13.82 -0.66 8.39
N PRO A 284 -14.39 -1.06 7.25
CA PRO A 284 -13.88 -0.67 5.94
C PRO A 284 -13.73 0.85 5.85
N PHE A 285 -12.59 1.30 5.32
CA PHE A 285 -12.30 2.71 5.13
C PHE A 285 -11.90 2.94 3.68
N GLU A 286 -12.14 4.15 3.22
CA GLU A 286 -11.77 4.58 1.87
C GLU A 286 -10.29 4.97 1.85
N CYS A 287 -9.52 4.36 0.95
CA CYS A 287 -8.11 4.70 0.71
C CYS A 287 -7.98 5.29 -0.71
N ASN A 288 -7.41 6.48 -0.79
CA ASN A 288 -7.22 7.23 -2.05
C ASN A 288 -5.93 6.85 -2.79
N SER A 289 -5.27 5.78 -2.36
CA SER A 289 -4.07 5.22 -2.99
C SER A 289 -4.26 3.75 -3.32
N MET A 290 -5.49 3.26 -3.45
CA MET A 290 -5.77 1.86 -3.77
C MET A 290 -6.87 1.70 -4.81
N GLY A 291 -6.81 0.61 -5.57
CA GLY A 291 -7.84 0.26 -6.54
C GLY A 291 -7.83 -1.24 -6.86
N ILE A 292 -8.73 -1.63 -7.76
CA ILE A 292 -8.80 -2.99 -8.28
C ILE A 292 -8.71 -2.92 -9.80
N PHE A 293 -7.81 -3.69 -10.40
CA PHE A 293 -7.90 -4.01 -11.81
C PHE A 293 -8.80 -5.23 -11.99
N ASN A 294 -9.62 -5.26 -13.04
CA ASN A 294 -10.30 -6.45 -13.50
C ASN A 294 -9.82 -6.85 -14.90
N ALA A 295 -9.57 -8.13 -15.08
CA ALA A 295 -9.35 -8.72 -16.40
C ALA A 295 -10.70 -8.82 -17.12
N GLN A 296 -10.78 -8.29 -18.34
CA GLN A 296 -12.01 -8.33 -19.13
C GLN A 296 -11.77 -8.54 -20.62
N LEU A 297 -12.80 -9.04 -21.30
CA LEU A 297 -12.86 -9.00 -22.76
C LEU A 297 -13.25 -7.59 -23.20
N HIS A 298 -12.56 -7.09 -24.22
CA HIS A 298 -12.94 -5.92 -24.97
C HIS A 298 -12.86 -6.21 -26.47
N GLY A 299 -14.02 -6.47 -27.09
CA GLY A 299 -14.12 -6.97 -28.47
C GLY A 299 -13.38 -6.11 -29.49
N GLU A 300 -13.57 -4.79 -29.44
CA GLU A 300 -12.90 -3.88 -30.38
C GLU A 300 -11.38 -3.80 -30.19
N ARG A 301 -10.84 -4.15 -29.02
CA ARG A 301 -9.40 -4.04 -28.70
C ARG A 301 -8.68 -5.37 -28.75
N LYS A 302 -9.37 -6.41 -29.20
CA LYS A 302 -8.84 -7.76 -29.30
C LYS A 302 -8.17 -7.98 -30.66
N VAL A 303 -7.09 -8.75 -30.65
CA VAL A 303 -6.44 -9.25 -31.86
C VAL A 303 -6.63 -10.76 -31.97
N GLY A 304 -7.01 -11.23 -33.16
CA GLY A 304 -7.20 -12.64 -33.46
C GLY A 304 -8.57 -13.20 -33.06
N ASP A 305 -8.75 -14.49 -33.33
CA ASP A 305 -10.02 -15.21 -33.21
C ASP A 305 -10.18 -15.98 -31.90
N ASP A 306 -9.53 -15.54 -30.80
CA ASP A 306 -9.65 -16.21 -29.50
C ASP A 306 -11.13 -16.41 -29.10
N PRO A 307 -11.48 -17.32 -28.18
CA PRO A 307 -12.86 -17.40 -27.72
C PRO A 307 -13.35 -16.06 -27.12
N VAL A 308 -14.64 -15.77 -27.30
CA VAL A 308 -15.30 -14.52 -26.79
C VAL A 308 -15.33 -14.49 -25.25
N SER A 309 -14.88 -15.54 -24.56
CA SER A 309 -14.83 -15.61 -23.11
C SER A 309 -13.47 -15.25 -22.50
N VAL A 310 -12.41 -15.07 -23.31
CA VAL A 310 -11.04 -14.89 -22.79
C VAL A 310 -10.66 -13.41 -22.71
N PRO A 311 -10.28 -12.89 -21.52
CA PRO A 311 -9.83 -11.51 -21.36
C PRO A 311 -8.63 -11.16 -22.23
N ASN A 312 -8.67 -9.98 -22.84
CA ASN A 312 -7.57 -9.35 -23.58
C ASN A 312 -7.13 -8.03 -22.95
N LEU A 313 -7.66 -7.66 -21.79
CA LEU A 313 -7.27 -6.45 -21.07
C LEU A 313 -7.25 -6.69 -19.57
N ILE A 314 -6.43 -5.90 -18.87
CA ILE A 314 -6.47 -5.72 -17.42
C ILE A 314 -6.63 -4.21 -17.20
N VAL A 315 -7.80 -3.78 -16.74
CA VAL A 315 -8.15 -2.36 -16.60
C VAL A 315 -8.72 -2.07 -15.22
N GLN A 316 -8.66 -0.81 -14.81
CA GLN A 316 -9.17 -0.38 -13.53
C GLN A 316 -10.68 -0.61 -13.47
N ARG A 317 -11.16 -1.14 -12.35
CA ARG A 317 -12.58 -1.35 -12.08
C ARG A 317 -13.24 0.00 -11.84
N TRP A 318 -14.40 0.22 -12.47
CA TRP A 318 -15.08 1.52 -12.53
C TRP A 318 -15.45 2.13 -11.17
N ASP A 319 -15.72 1.30 -10.16
CA ASP A 319 -16.06 1.72 -8.80
C ASP A 319 -14.82 1.95 -7.92
N THR A 320 -13.62 1.79 -8.50
CA THR A 320 -12.35 2.10 -7.84
C THR A 320 -11.64 3.32 -8.41
N TYR A 321 -12.40 4.13 -9.16
CA TYR A 321 -11.91 5.31 -9.85
C TYR A 321 -11.67 6.49 -8.90
N GLY A 322 -10.57 7.21 -9.14
CA GLY A 322 -10.28 8.51 -8.53
C GLY A 322 -10.17 9.61 -9.60
N THR A 323 -9.32 10.59 -9.34
CA THR A 323 -9.08 11.78 -10.18
C THR A 323 -8.68 11.47 -11.63
N PHE A 324 -8.05 10.32 -11.91
CA PHE A 324 -7.79 9.91 -13.29
C PHE A 324 -9.09 9.84 -14.10
N SER A 325 -10.17 9.33 -13.53
CA SER A 325 -11.45 9.18 -14.22
C SER A 325 -12.18 10.48 -14.54
N TRP A 326 -11.90 11.55 -13.79
CA TRP A 326 -12.57 12.84 -13.96
C TRP A 326 -12.03 13.61 -15.16
N ALA A 327 -10.82 13.30 -15.63
CA ALA A 327 -10.20 13.90 -16.80
C ALA A 327 -10.67 13.24 -18.12
N ALA A 328 -11.96 13.32 -18.42
CA ALA A 328 -12.56 12.86 -19.69
C ALA A 328 -12.66 11.33 -19.89
N GLY A 329 -12.95 10.57 -18.83
CA GLY A 329 -13.20 9.12 -18.94
C GLY A 329 -11.93 8.27 -19.03
N ASN A 330 -10.79 8.82 -18.61
CA ASN A 330 -9.54 8.12 -18.48
C ASN A 330 -9.62 7.01 -17.41
N TYR A 331 -8.81 5.98 -17.59
CA TYR A 331 -8.71 4.87 -16.64
C TYR A 331 -7.36 4.19 -16.81
N LEU A 332 -6.89 3.58 -15.72
CA LEU A 332 -5.63 2.85 -15.73
C LEU A 332 -5.79 1.51 -16.46
N GLU A 333 -4.94 1.26 -17.44
CA GLU A 333 -4.83 -0.03 -18.13
C GLU A 333 -3.42 -0.58 -18.07
N VAL A 334 -3.25 -1.86 -17.75
CA VAL A 334 -1.92 -2.48 -17.62
C VAL A 334 -1.33 -2.76 -19.00
N VAL A 335 -0.15 -2.17 -19.26
CA VAL A 335 0.53 -2.28 -20.56
C VAL A 335 1.96 -2.81 -20.47
N ALA A 336 2.54 -2.83 -19.27
CA ALA A 336 3.86 -3.38 -19.03
C ALA A 336 3.95 -3.93 -17.60
N GLY A 337 4.88 -4.85 -17.35
CA GLY A 337 4.94 -5.54 -16.06
C GLY A 337 6.09 -6.55 -16.01
N PRO A 338 5.92 -7.70 -15.34
CA PRO A 338 6.90 -8.76 -15.36
C PRO A 338 7.07 -9.35 -16.78
N THR A 339 8.28 -9.80 -17.10
CA THR A 339 8.58 -10.56 -18.32
C THR A 339 7.82 -11.90 -18.31
N ILE A 340 7.22 -12.24 -19.46
CA ILE A 340 6.32 -13.40 -19.68
C ILE A 340 6.86 -14.40 -20.68
#